data_AF-A0A2G9Q8G7-F1
#
_entry.id   AF-A0A2G9Q8G7-F1
#
_cell.length_a   1.000
_cell.length_b   1.000
_cell.length_c   1.000
_cell.angle_alpha   90.00
_cell.angle_beta   90.00
_cell.angle_gamma   90.00
#
_symmetry.space_group_name_H-M   'P 1'
#
loop_
_entity.id
_entity.type
_entity.pdbx_description
1 polymer ?
#
loop_
_entity_poly.entity_id
_entity_poly.type
_entity_poly.pdbx_seq_one_letter_code
_entity_poly.pdbx_strand_id
1 'polypeptide(L)'
;MVGLKHVPDDLKTHKNPALKAPSGPVRSGPKPFTSPKPSHVASPAAKPAPKKEPALLELEGKKWRVENQENASNLVIGDTELKQVVYIYKCVNSTLQVKGKINSITVGKH
;
A
#
# COMPACT_ATOMS: atom_id res chain seq x y z
N MET A 1 26.28 -27.72 17.73
CA MET A 1 25.11 -26.81 17.73
C MET A 1 25.58 -25.47 17.19
N VAL A 2 24.92 -24.91 16.17
CA VAL A 2 25.24 -23.58 15.64
C VAL A 2 23.98 -22.73 15.72
N GLY A 3 24.10 -21.56 16.35
CA GLY A 3 22.98 -20.74 16.79
C GLY A 3 22.23 -20.01 15.69
N LEU A 4 21.18 -19.30 16.12
CA LEU A 4 20.33 -18.46 15.29
C LEU A 4 21.15 -17.48 14.45
N LYS A 5 20.95 -17.51 13.14
CA LYS A 5 21.58 -16.57 12.21
C LYS A 5 20.94 -15.20 12.39
N HIS A 6 21.73 -14.20 12.80
CA HIS A 6 21.27 -12.84 13.00
C HIS A 6 20.72 -12.28 11.68
N VAL A 7 19.43 -11.93 11.65
CA VAL A 7 18.78 -11.32 10.49
C VAL A 7 19.07 -9.83 10.53
N PRO A 8 19.82 -9.26 9.57
CA PRO A 8 20.08 -7.83 9.54
C PRO A 8 18.78 -7.04 9.32
N ASP A 9 18.72 -5.84 9.90
CA ASP A 9 17.50 -5.01 9.95
C ASP A 9 16.96 -4.58 8.57
N ASP A 10 17.77 -4.72 7.51
CA ASP A 10 17.45 -4.44 6.11
C ASP A 10 16.33 -5.32 5.52
N LEU A 11 16.08 -6.50 6.09
CA LEU A 11 14.96 -7.37 5.68
C LEU A 11 13.61 -6.97 6.31
N LYS A 12 13.57 -5.92 7.14
CA LYS A 12 12.33 -5.19 7.40
C LYS A 12 12.15 -4.19 6.25
N THR A 13 11.30 -4.51 5.28
CA THR A 13 10.86 -3.58 4.22
C THR A 13 9.96 -2.47 4.78
N HIS A 14 10.52 -1.70 5.71
CA HIS A 14 9.82 -0.62 6.37
C HIS A 14 9.74 0.57 5.43
N LYS A 15 8.52 0.75 4.88
CA LYS A 15 8.02 1.91 4.15
C LYS A 15 8.39 1.97 2.67
N ASN A 16 7.33 2.04 1.87
CA ASN A 16 7.28 2.60 0.52
C ASN A 16 8.16 3.88 0.41
N PRO A 17 9.28 3.87 -0.34
CA PRO A 17 10.21 5.01 -0.43
C PRO A 17 9.67 6.24 -1.17
N ALA A 18 8.49 6.17 -1.80
CA ALA A 18 7.96 7.21 -2.69
C ALA A 18 7.51 8.53 -2.00
N LEU A 19 7.65 8.67 -0.68
CA LEU A 19 7.12 9.79 0.12
C LEU A 19 8.17 10.75 0.68
N LYS A 20 9.31 10.93 0.00
CA LYS A 20 10.30 11.99 0.31
C LYS A 20 10.75 12.79 -0.91
N ALA A 21 9.81 13.51 -1.52
CA ALA A 21 10.14 14.77 -2.20
C ALA A 21 10.23 15.90 -1.14
N PRO A 22 11.36 16.59 -0.98
CA PRO A 22 11.49 17.69 -0.03
C PRO A 22 11.17 19.03 -0.70
N SER A 23 9.96 19.56 -0.52
CA SER A 23 9.63 20.93 -0.95
C SER A 23 8.50 21.56 -0.11
N GLY A 24 8.60 21.46 1.21
CA GLY A 24 7.89 22.38 2.10
C GLY A 24 8.56 23.77 2.04
N PRO A 25 7.85 24.86 1.71
CA PRO A 25 8.48 26.17 1.52
C PRO A 25 8.85 26.82 2.85
N VAL A 26 10.13 27.11 3.06
CA VAL A 26 10.61 27.96 4.15
C VAL A 26 10.15 29.40 3.86
N ARG A 27 9.28 29.95 4.71
CA ARG A 27 8.77 31.32 4.58
C ARG A 27 9.43 32.26 5.59
N SER A 28 10.41 33.01 5.12
CA SER A 28 10.95 34.20 5.80
C SER A 28 11.13 35.31 4.76
N GLY A 29 10.44 36.44 4.93
CA GLY A 29 10.58 37.62 4.05
C GLY A 29 11.87 38.40 4.31
N PRO A 30 12.16 39.48 3.55
CA PRO A 30 11.20 40.56 3.28
C PRO A 30 10.95 40.94 1.79
N LYS A 31 10.05 41.95 1.65
CA LYS A 31 9.45 42.66 0.49
C LYS A 31 10.48 43.14 -0.60
N PRO A 32 10.07 43.62 -1.82
CA PRO A 32 8.76 44.23 -2.15
C PRO A 32 8.11 44.02 -3.56
N PHE A 33 6.84 44.48 -3.66
CA PHE A 33 6.12 44.98 -4.87
C PHE A 33 5.97 44.03 -6.10
N THR A 34 4.77 43.57 -6.46
CA THR A 34 3.77 44.35 -7.24
C THR A 34 2.41 43.61 -7.33
N SER A 35 1.34 44.34 -7.65
CA SER A 35 -0.01 43.89 -8.07
C SER A 35 -0.39 44.67 -9.35
N PRO A 36 -1.45 44.35 -10.15
CA PRO A 36 -2.60 43.45 -9.96
C PRO A 36 -2.49 42.22 -10.92
N LYS A 37 -3.51 41.54 -11.51
CA LYS A 37 -4.98 41.71 -11.68
C LYS A 37 -5.62 40.31 -11.90
N PRO A 38 -6.87 40.03 -11.49
CA PRO A 38 -7.41 38.66 -11.48
C PRO A 38 -7.98 38.23 -12.83
N SER A 39 -7.52 37.08 -13.33
CA SER A 39 -8.21 36.29 -14.36
C SER A 39 -8.57 34.92 -13.77
N HIS A 40 -9.84 34.76 -13.38
CA HIS A 40 -10.41 33.45 -13.08
C HIS A 40 -10.50 32.61 -14.36
N VAL A 41 -9.40 31.97 -14.74
CA VAL A 41 -9.49 30.73 -15.51
C VAL A 41 -9.96 29.64 -14.55
N ALA A 42 -11.25 29.33 -14.61
CA ALA A 42 -11.81 28.21 -13.88
C ALA A 42 -11.27 26.91 -14.48
N SER A 43 -10.12 26.44 -13.97
CA SER A 43 -9.69 25.06 -14.16
C SER A 43 -10.87 24.16 -13.81
N PRO A 44 -11.28 23.21 -14.67
CA PRO A 44 -12.32 22.25 -14.31
C PRO A 44 -11.88 21.57 -13.02
N ALA A 45 -12.64 21.75 -11.94
CA ALA A 45 -12.35 21.12 -10.68
C ALA A 45 -12.36 19.61 -10.92
N ALA A 46 -11.17 19.00 -10.92
CA ALA A 46 -11.02 17.56 -11.10
C ALA A 46 -11.88 16.91 -10.03
N LYS A 47 -12.95 16.21 -10.45
CA LYS A 47 -13.84 15.48 -9.55
C LYS A 47 -12.93 14.66 -8.62
N PRO A 48 -13.10 14.72 -7.28
CA PRO A 48 -12.27 13.94 -6.39
C PRO A 48 -12.33 12.49 -6.85
N ALA A 49 -11.19 11.94 -7.29
CA ALA A 49 -11.14 10.55 -7.66
C ALA A 49 -11.66 9.74 -6.45
N PRO A 50 -12.56 8.76 -6.63
CA PRO A 50 -13.02 7.96 -5.52
C PRO A 50 -11.79 7.40 -4.82
N LYS A 51 -11.67 7.68 -3.51
CA LYS A 51 -10.53 7.24 -2.70
C LYS A 51 -10.54 5.72 -2.67
N LYS A 52 -9.83 5.09 -3.62
CA LYS A 52 -9.61 3.65 -3.62
C LYS A 52 -8.92 3.32 -2.30
N GLU A 53 -9.50 2.38 -1.56
CA GLU A 53 -8.88 1.85 -0.35
C GLU A 53 -7.51 1.25 -0.73
N PRO A 54 -6.47 1.41 0.10
CA PRO A 54 -5.15 0.93 -0.24
C PRO A 54 -5.14 -0.59 -0.40
N ALA A 55 -4.38 -1.07 -1.39
CA ALA A 55 -4.10 -2.47 -1.57
C ALA A 55 -3.40 -3.02 -0.31
N LEU A 56 -3.95 -4.09 0.24
CA LEU A 56 -3.50 -4.70 1.50
C LEU A 56 -3.03 -6.13 1.24
N LEU A 57 -1.87 -6.48 1.82
CA LEU A 57 -1.38 -7.84 1.94
C LEU A 57 -0.58 -7.91 3.25
N GLU A 58 -1.22 -8.41 4.31
CA GLU A 58 -0.61 -8.50 5.65
C GLU A 58 -1.07 -9.75 6.41
N LEU A 59 -0.25 -10.22 7.36
CA LEU A 59 -0.60 -11.28 8.29
C LEU A 59 -1.10 -10.69 9.62
N GLU A 60 -2.41 -10.64 9.80
CA GLU A 60 -3.06 -10.29 11.06
C GLU A 60 -3.06 -11.51 11.99
N GLY A 61 -1.94 -11.73 12.69
CA GLY A 61 -1.73 -12.80 13.67
C GLY A 61 -1.67 -14.21 13.06
N LYS A 62 -2.82 -14.73 12.61
CA LYS A 62 -2.94 -16.00 11.86
C LYS A 62 -3.78 -15.86 10.57
N LYS A 63 -4.32 -14.67 10.30
CA LYS A 63 -5.16 -14.39 9.14
C LYS A 63 -4.41 -13.52 8.14
N TRP A 64 -4.09 -14.06 6.97
CA TRP A 64 -3.65 -13.26 5.84
C TRP A 64 -4.83 -12.45 5.31
N ARG A 65 -4.71 -11.12 5.29
CA ARG A 65 -5.66 -10.20 4.66
C ARG A 65 -5.12 -9.80 3.30
N VAL A 66 -5.88 -10.10 2.25
CA VAL A 66 -5.59 -9.68 0.88
C VAL A 66 -6.77 -8.85 0.39
N GLU A 67 -6.63 -7.53 0.42
CA GLU A 67 -7.75 -6.60 0.20
C GLU A 67 -7.41 -5.55 -0.86
N ASN A 68 -8.41 -5.11 -1.63
CA ASN A 68 -8.33 -3.99 -2.59
C ASN A 68 -7.25 -4.14 -3.67
N GLN A 69 -6.93 -5.36 -4.05
CA GLN A 69 -5.97 -5.65 -5.13
C GLN A 69 -6.65 -5.49 -6.49
N GLU A 70 -6.03 -4.74 -7.41
CA GLU A 70 -6.60 -4.45 -8.73
C GLU A 70 -5.53 -4.64 -9.82
N ASN A 71 -5.78 -5.51 -10.79
CA ASN A 71 -4.83 -5.89 -11.85
C ASN A 71 -3.48 -6.46 -11.35
N ALA A 72 -3.43 -7.00 -10.13
CA ALA A 72 -2.21 -7.52 -9.50
C ALA A 72 -2.05 -9.03 -9.76
N SER A 73 -1.19 -9.41 -10.71
CA SER A 73 -1.01 -10.81 -11.14
C SER A 73 0.14 -11.56 -10.45
N ASN A 74 0.95 -10.86 -9.65
CA ASN A 74 2.21 -11.34 -9.07
C ASN A 74 2.19 -11.42 -7.54
N LEU A 75 1.01 -11.53 -6.92
CA LEU A 75 0.88 -11.63 -5.47
C LEU A 75 1.27 -13.04 -4.99
N VAL A 76 2.18 -13.13 -4.03
CA VAL A 76 2.65 -14.41 -3.49
C VAL A 76 2.71 -14.35 -1.96
N ILE A 77 2.09 -15.32 -1.30
CA ILE A 77 2.28 -15.59 0.14
C ILE A 77 3.21 -16.82 0.22
N GLY A 78 4.43 -16.62 0.72
CA GLY A 78 5.47 -17.65 0.75
C GLY A 78 5.63 -18.34 2.11
N ASP A 79 5.38 -17.59 3.17
CA ASP A 79 5.62 -17.88 4.59
C ASP A 79 4.34 -18.37 5.27
N THR A 80 3.85 -19.53 4.85
CA THR A 80 2.60 -20.11 5.38
C THR A 80 2.81 -21.12 6.50
N GLU A 81 1.82 -21.20 7.40
CA GLU A 81 1.73 -22.23 8.43
C GLU A 81 0.35 -22.92 8.37
N LEU A 82 0.30 -24.21 8.75
CA LEU A 82 -0.92 -25.03 8.74
C LEU A 82 -2.10 -24.44 9.54
N LYS A 83 -1.83 -23.61 10.54
CA LYS A 83 -2.82 -22.95 11.41
C LYS A 83 -3.34 -21.61 10.87
N GLN A 84 -2.76 -21.10 9.78
CA GLN A 84 -3.13 -19.82 9.18
C GLN A 84 -4.33 -19.98 8.25
N VAL A 85 -5.02 -18.86 8.01
CA VAL A 85 -6.14 -18.74 7.08
C VAL A 85 -5.90 -17.55 6.14
N VAL A 86 -6.44 -17.60 4.92
CA VAL A 86 -6.36 -16.49 3.95
C VAL A 86 -7.74 -15.93 3.70
N TYR A 87 -7.88 -14.60 3.75
CA TYR A 87 -9.10 -13.87 3.48
C TYR A 87 -8.86 -12.88 2.34
N ILE A 88 -9.54 -13.10 1.23
CA ILE A 88 -9.44 -12.30 -0.01
C ILE A 88 -10.72 -11.48 -0.16
N TYR A 89 -10.61 -10.16 -0.32
CA TYR A 89 -11.77 -9.25 -0.40
C TYR A 89 -11.52 -8.09 -1.36
N LYS A 90 -12.55 -7.66 -2.11
CA LYS A 90 -12.44 -6.58 -3.12
C LYS A 90 -11.27 -6.71 -4.11
N CYS A 91 -10.86 -7.94 -4.44
CA CYS A 91 -9.81 -8.19 -5.42
C CYS A 91 -10.41 -8.29 -6.83
N VAL A 92 -9.89 -7.51 -7.78
CA VAL A 92 -10.37 -7.39 -9.16
C VAL A 92 -9.24 -7.70 -10.13
N ASN A 93 -9.48 -8.61 -11.08
CA ASN A 93 -8.51 -9.04 -12.10
C ASN A 93 -7.10 -9.35 -11.53
N SER A 94 -7.05 -10.03 -10.38
CA SER A 94 -5.82 -10.27 -9.62
C SER A 94 -5.59 -11.77 -9.40
N THR A 95 -4.32 -12.16 -9.38
CA THR A 95 -3.86 -13.55 -9.18
C THR A 95 -3.02 -13.62 -7.91
N LEU A 96 -3.42 -14.49 -6.98
CA LEU A 96 -2.72 -14.75 -5.73
C LEU A 96 -2.20 -16.20 -5.70
N GLN A 97 -0.90 -16.36 -5.50
CA GLN A 97 -0.28 -17.66 -5.25
C GLN A 97 -0.02 -17.83 -3.74
N VAL A 98 -0.69 -18.80 -3.12
CA VAL A 98 -0.38 -19.24 -1.76
C VAL A 98 0.55 -20.46 -1.84
N LYS A 99 1.77 -20.36 -1.32
CA LYS A 99 2.73 -21.48 -1.28
C LYS A 99 2.66 -22.19 0.06
N GLY A 100 2.68 -23.52 0.05
CA GLY A 100 2.57 -24.34 1.26
C GLY A 100 1.13 -24.71 1.61
N LYS A 101 0.92 -25.25 2.82
CA LYS A 101 -0.39 -25.74 3.29
C LYS A 101 -0.90 -24.87 4.44
N ILE A 102 -2.13 -24.38 4.29
CA ILE A 102 -2.87 -23.59 5.28
C ILE A 102 -4.19 -24.29 5.65
N ASN A 103 -4.92 -23.74 6.62
CA ASN A 103 -6.18 -24.29 7.10
C ASN A 103 -7.33 -24.03 6.11
N SER A 104 -7.53 -22.77 5.70
CA SER A 104 -8.62 -22.39 4.78
C SER A 104 -8.33 -21.12 3.98
N ILE A 105 -8.95 -21.01 2.81
CA ILE A 105 -9.00 -19.81 1.97
C ILE A 105 -10.47 -19.38 1.86
N THR A 106 -10.75 -18.11 2.14
CA THR A 106 -12.05 -17.48 1.96
C THR A 106 -11.94 -16.39 0.90
N VAL A 107 -12.80 -16.43 -0.11
CA VAL A 107 -12.89 -15.39 -1.15
C VAL A 107 -14.24 -14.70 -1.03
N GLY A 108 -14.24 -13.47 -0.49
CA GLY A 108 -15.41 -12.62 -0.41
C GLY A 108 -15.68 -11.92 -1.74
N LYS A 109 -16.92 -12.00 -2.23
CA LYS A 109 -17.37 -11.14 -3.34
C LYS A 109 -17.55 -9.70 -2.84
N HIS A 110 -17.28 -8.77 -3.76
CA HIS A 110 -17.69 -7.37 -3.64
C HIS A 110 -19.19 -7.23 -4.01
#